data_AF-A0A452T1B6-F1
#
_entry.id   AF-A0A452T1B6-F1
#
_cell.length_a   1.000
_cell.length_b   1.000
_cell.length_c   1.000
_cell.angle_alpha   90.00
_cell.angle_beta   90.00
_cell.angle_gamma   90.00
#
_symmetry.space_group_name_H-M   'P 1'
#
loop_
_entity.id
_entity.type
_entity.pdbx_description
1 polymer ?
#
loop_
_entity_poly.entity_id
_entity_poly.type
_entity_poly.pdbx_seq_one_letter_code
_entity_poly.pdbx_strand_id
1 'polypeptide(L)'
;LQNVPHKTSLPEGIRVGTVMRIRGVVPDKAGRFYVNLLCSEVPGSEAALHFNPRLDESTVVFNTLEQGAWGREERGSGIPFQHGQPFDVLLIATEEGFKVGGKDQRARAKCPEGGCPLAWQRGPGFLPDSV
;
A
#
# COMPACT_ATOMS: atom_id res chain seq x y z
N LEU A 1 12.74 -21.38 0.06
CA LEU A 1 12.37 -20.20 -0.76
C LEU A 1 13.22 -19.04 -0.28
N GLN A 2 14.11 -18.51 -1.13
CA GLN A 2 14.92 -17.34 -0.83
C GLN A 2 14.04 -16.09 -0.99
N ASN A 3 14.08 -15.18 -0.01
CA ASN A 3 13.37 -13.91 -0.12
C ASN A 3 14.11 -13.03 -1.12
N VAL A 4 13.61 -12.93 -2.35
CA VAL A 4 14.12 -12.01 -3.37
C VAL A 4 13.18 -10.80 -3.40
N PRO A 5 13.63 -9.60 -2.99
CA PRO A 5 12.82 -8.39 -3.10
C PRO A 5 12.45 -8.14 -4.57
N HIS A 6 11.16 -7.97 -4.84
CA HIS A 6 10.67 -7.55 -6.15
C HIS A 6 10.49 -6.03 -6.14
N LYS A 7 11.08 -5.35 -7.14
CA LYS A 7 10.93 -3.91 -7.35
C LYS A 7 10.52 -3.68 -8.81
N THR A 8 9.47 -2.88 -9.00
CA THR A 8 8.99 -2.46 -10.33
C THR A 8 8.78 -0.95 -10.30
N SER A 9 9.34 -0.26 -11.29
CA SER A 9 9.18 1.19 -11.44
C SER A 9 7.82 1.51 -12.06
N LEU A 10 7.17 2.57 -11.58
CA LEU A 10 5.89 3.05 -12.08
C LEU A 10 6.10 4.45 -12.70
N PRO A 11 6.65 4.55 -13.92
CA PRO A 11 7.08 5.83 -14.50
C PRO A 11 5.92 6.82 -14.71
N GLU A 12 4.71 6.33 -14.97
CA GLU A 12 3.51 7.16 -15.11
C GLU A 12 2.83 7.46 -13.76
N GLY A 13 3.36 6.92 -12.67
CA GLY A 13 2.79 7.03 -11.34
C GLY A 13 1.52 6.22 -11.13
N ILE A 14 0.81 6.56 -10.07
CA ILE A 14 -0.44 5.93 -9.64
C ILE A 14 -1.50 7.03 -9.57
N ARG A 15 -2.64 6.83 -10.23
CA ARG A 15 -3.77 7.77 -10.23
C ARG A 15 -4.94 7.20 -9.44
N VAL A 16 -5.87 8.06 -9.04
CA VAL A 16 -7.15 7.61 -8.48
C VAL A 16 -7.81 6.65 -9.48
N GLY A 17 -8.30 5.51 -8.98
CA GLY A 17 -8.84 4.42 -9.79
C GLY A 17 -7.81 3.39 -10.26
N THR A 18 -6.50 3.62 -10.08
CA THR A 18 -5.48 2.60 -10.37
C THR A 18 -5.65 1.40 -9.44
N VAL A 19 -5.68 0.20 -10.03
CA VAL A 19 -5.76 -1.08 -9.31
C VAL A 19 -4.46 -1.84 -9.50
N MET A 20 -3.76 -2.09 -8.41
CA MET A 20 -2.56 -2.94 -8.38
C MET A 20 -2.94 -4.31 -7.82
N ARG A 21 -2.70 -5.37 -8.60
CA ARG A 21 -2.99 -6.75 -8.18
C ARG A 21 -1.70 -7.46 -7.80
N ILE A 22 -1.68 -8.03 -6.60
CA ILE A 22 -0.52 -8.71 -6.02
C ILE A 22 -0.92 -10.15 -5.74
N ARG A 23 -0.19 -11.08 -6.35
CA ARG A 23 -0.36 -12.51 -6.15
C ARG A 23 0.92 -13.13 -5.66
N GLY A 24 0.81 -14.06 -4.74
CA GLY A 24 1.95 -14.77 -4.19
C GLY A 24 1.53 -15.90 -3.29
N VAL A 25 2.52 -16.53 -2.65
CA VAL A 25 2.32 -17.55 -1.62
C VAL A 25 3.12 -17.11 -0.40
N VAL A 26 2.50 -17.19 0.78
CA VAL A 26 3.23 -16.88 2.02
C VAL A 26 4.12 -18.06 2.39
N PRO A 27 5.44 -17.89 2.54
CA PRO A 27 6.31 -18.98 2.95
C PRO A 27 5.93 -19.55 4.34
N ASP A 28 6.14 -20.86 4.53
CA ASP A 28 5.70 -21.59 5.74
C ASP A 28 6.25 -21.05 7.07
N LYS A 29 7.37 -20.31 7.03
CA LYS A 29 8.04 -19.74 8.21
C LYS A 29 8.06 -18.21 8.22
N ALA A 30 7.29 -17.55 7.34
CA ALA A 30 7.31 -16.10 7.23
C ALA A 30 6.47 -15.42 8.32
N GLY A 31 7.11 -14.80 9.32
CA GLY A 31 6.38 -14.03 10.32
C GLY A 31 5.66 -12.80 9.74
N ARG A 32 6.22 -12.18 8.70
CA ARG A 32 5.67 -11.00 8.04
C ARG A 32 6.16 -10.85 6.61
N PHE A 33 5.44 -10.10 5.80
CA PHE A 33 5.91 -9.56 4.52
C PHE A 33 5.39 -8.15 4.31
N TYR A 34 5.94 -7.42 3.33
CA TYR A 34 5.47 -6.07 3.06
C TYR A 34 5.46 -5.74 1.57
N VAL A 35 4.61 -4.78 1.23
CA VAL A 35 4.55 -4.11 -0.08
C VAL A 35 4.64 -2.62 0.18
N ASN A 36 5.61 -1.96 -0.44
CA ASN A 36 5.79 -0.52 -0.33
C ASN A 36 5.47 0.16 -1.66
N LEU A 37 4.69 1.23 -1.61
CA LEU A 37 4.58 2.19 -2.71
C LEU A 37 5.50 3.36 -2.38
N LEU A 38 6.67 3.35 -3.01
CA LEU A 38 7.72 4.33 -2.78
C LEU A 38 7.56 5.52 -3.71
N CYS A 39 7.84 6.71 -3.18
CA CYS A 39 7.75 7.97 -3.92
C CYS A 39 8.94 8.19 -4.87
N SER A 40 10.04 7.47 -4.69
CA SER A 40 11.20 7.48 -5.57
C SER A 40 11.99 6.18 -5.45
N GLU A 41 12.97 6.01 -6.33
CA GLU A 41 13.88 4.87 -6.28
C GLU A 41 15.07 5.04 -5.32
N VAL A 42 15.23 6.23 -4.75
CA VAL A 42 16.37 6.60 -3.90
C VAL A 42 16.29 5.86 -2.57
N PRO A 43 17.43 5.36 -2.03
CA PRO A 43 17.46 4.82 -0.67
C PRO A 43 16.91 5.82 0.35
N GLY A 44 16.03 5.37 1.22
CA GLY A 44 15.36 6.25 2.19
C GLY A 44 14.19 7.05 1.62
N SER A 45 13.74 6.74 0.40
CA SER A 45 12.51 7.30 -0.15
C SER A 45 11.33 7.15 0.80
N GLU A 46 10.50 8.18 0.82
CA GLU A 46 9.19 8.14 1.44
C GLU A 46 8.33 7.01 0.87
N ALA A 47 7.44 6.48 1.71
CA ALA A 47 6.48 5.46 1.35
C ALA A 47 5.07 6.03 1.49
N ALA A 48 4.41 6.22 0.35
CA ALA A 48 3.00 6.62 0.31
C ALA A 48 2.09 5.51 0.88
N LEU A 49 2.54 4.26 0.81
CA LEU A 49 1.88 3.12 1.46
C LEU A 49 2.92 2.10 1.88
N HIS A 50 2.88 1.72 3.15
CA HIS A 50 3.47 0.50 3.66
C HIS A 50 2.37 -0.47 4.04
N PHE A 51 2.17 -1.49 3.22
CA PHE A 51 1.26 -2.60 3.48
C PHE A 51 2.05 -3.75 4.10
N ASN A 52 1.78 -4.09 5.36
CA ASN A 52 2.56 -5.07 6.11
C ASN A 52 1.68 -6.09 6.83
N PRO A 53 1.34 -7.19 6.16
CA PRO A 53 0.79 -8.37 6.82
C PRO A 53 1.78 -8.99 7.81
N ARG A 54 1.34 -9.10 9.06
CA ARG A 54 2.08 -9.66 10.20
C ARG A 54 1.35 -10.91 10.68
N LEU A 55 1.78 -12.08 10.20
CA LEU A 55 1.19 -13.38 10.56
C LEU A 55 1.48 -13.72 12.03
N ASP A 56 2.64 -13.30 12.53
CA ASP A 56 3.03 -13.39 13.95
C ASP A 56 2.09 -12.61 14.88
N GLU A 57 1.55 -11.48 14.42
CA GLU A 57 0.60 -10.63 15.19
C GLU A 57 -0.87 -10.83 14.77
N SER A 58 -1.15 -11.71 13.79
CA SER A 58 -2.49 -11.94 13.22
C SER A 58 -3.21 -10.66 12.75
N THR A 59 -2.46 -9.70 12.19
CA THR A 59 -2.99 -8.42 11.72
C THR A 59 -2.33 -7.95 10.42
N VAL A 60 -2.96 -6.98 9.77
CA VAL A 60 -2.38 -6.24 8.66
C VAL A 60 -2.14 -4.82 9.14
N VAL A 61 -0.88 -4.39 9.09
CA VAL A 61 -0.50 -3.02 9.41
C VAL A 61 -0.37 -2.19 8.14
N PHE A 62 -0.88 -0.97 8.21
CA PHE A 62 -0.71 0.06 7.22
C PHE A 62 -0.02 1.25 7.83
N ASN A 63 0.89 1.86 7.10
CA ASN A 63 1.54 3.09 7.53
C ASN A 63 2.02 3.93 6.33
N THR A 64 2.41 5.16 6.60
CA THR A 64 3.15 6.03 5.69
C THR A 64 4.53 6.35 6.29
N LEU A 65 5.52 6.56 5.42
CA LEU A 65 6.85 7.03 5.81
C LEU A 65 7.06 8.40 5.16
N GLU A 66 7.11 9.44 5.97
CA GLU A 66 7.21 10.83 5.54
C GLU A 66 8.38 11.49 6.27
N GLN A 67 9.22 12.23 5.55
CA GLN A 67 10.41 12.90 6.12
C GLN A 67 11.31 11.97 6.96
N GLY A 68 11.37 10.68 6.59
CA GLY A 68 12.13 9.66 7.30
C GLY A 68 11.51 9.13 8.59
N ALA A 69 10.29 9.53 8.93
CA ALA A 69 9.57 9.07 10.12
C ALA A 69 8.29 8.29 9.76
N TRP A 70 8.08 7.18 10.45
CA TRP A 70 6.85 6.41 10.32
C TRP A 70 5.68 7.16 10.97
N GLY A 71 4.57 7.22 10.27
CA GLY A 71 3.32 7.76 10.80
C GLY A 71 2.66 6.85 11.85
N ARG A 72 1.41 7.18 12.19
CA ARG A 72 0.58 6.35 13.06
C ARG A 72 0.12 5.11 12.30
N GLU A 73 0.41 3.93 12.85
CA GLU A 73 -0.05 2.66 12.28
C GLU A 73 -1.58 2.54 12.29
N GLU A 74 -2.13 2.14 11.15
CA GLU A 74 -3.50 1.68 11.01
C GLU A 74 -3.52 0.16 10.94
N ARG A 75 -4.43 -0.48 11.67
CA ARG A 75 -4.51 -1.93 11.77
C ARG A 75 -5.82 -2.43 11.18
N GLY A 76 -5.72 -3.37 10.25
CA GLY A 76 -6.86 -4.10 9.72
C GLY A 76 -7.45 -5.07 10.75
N SER A 77 -8.72 -5.42 10.57
CA SER A 77 -9.39 -6.46 11.34
C SER A 77 -8.98 -7.85 10.84
N GLY A 78 -8.12 -8.51 11.63
CA GLY A 78 -7.60 -9.85 11.33
C GLY A 78 -6.64 -9.89 10.14
N ILE A 79 -6.27 -11.11 9.75
CA ILE A 79 -5.33 -11.36 8.67
C ILE A 79 -5.89 -12.34 7.63
N PRO A 80 -5.98 -11.96 6.34
CA PRO A 80 -6.45 -12.85 5.28
C PRO A 80 -5.31 -13.67 4.65
N PHE A 81 -4.22 -13.92 5.39
CA PHE A 81 -3.02 -14.59 4.90
C PHE A 81 -2.73 -15.83 5.75
N GLN A 82 -2.34 -16.92 5.10
CA GLN A 82 -2.00 -18.19 5.75
C GLN A 82 -0.71 -18.74 5.16
N HIS A 83 0.09 -19.37 6.02
CA HIS A 83 1.32 -20.06 5.62
C HIS A 83 1.05 -21.15 4.57
N GLY A 84 1.89 -21.19 3.54
CA GLY A 84 1.80 -22.15 2.44
C GLY A 84 0.62 -21.91 1.49
N GLN A 85 -0.24 -20.93 1.77
CA GLN A 85 -1.42 -20.65 0.95
C GLN A 85 -1.17 -19.50 -0.03
N PRO A 86 -1.74 -19.58 -1.25
CA PRO A 86 -1.72 -18.47 -2.18
C PRO A 86 -2.61 -17.33 -1.68
N PHE A 87 -2.25 -16.11 -2.04
CA PHE A 87 -3.06 -14.92 -1.82
C PHE A 87 -3.21 -14.12 -3.12
N ASP A 88 -4.30 -13.36 -3.19
CA ASP A 88 -4.60 -12.42 -4.27
C ASP A 88 -5.16 -11.14 -3.64
N VAL A 89 -4.40 -10.06 -3.75
CA VAL A 89 -4.67 -8.77 -3.09
C VAL A 89 -4.81 -7.69 -4.15
N LEU A 90 -5.84 -6.85 -4.01
CA LEU A 90 -6.00 -5.65 -4.81
C LEU A 90 -5.69 -4.43 -3.95
N LEU A 91 -4.74 -3.60 -4.35
CA LEU A 91 -4.53 -2.26 -3.80
C LEU A 91 -5.15 -1.26 -4.77
N ILE A 92 -6.18 -0.55 -4.32
CA ILE A 92 -6.97 0.37 -5.14
C ILE A 92 -6.68 1.78 -4.68
N ALA A 93 -6.12 2.60 -5.56
CA ALA A 93 -5.94 4.02 -5.33
C ALA A 93 -7.29 4.74 -5.36
N THR A 94 -7.58 5.52 -4.33
CA THR A 94 -8.81 6.30 -4.17
C THR A 94 -8.45 7.73 -3.81
N GLU A 95 -9.43 8.63 -3.84
CA GLU A 95 -9.23 10.03 -3.41
C GLU A 95 -8.79 10.13 -1.93
N GLU A 96 -9.19 9.17 -1.10
CA GLU A 96 -8.93 9.15 0.35
C GLU A 96 -7.66 8.38 0.74
N GLY A 97 -6.97 7.74 -0.21
CA GLY A 97 -5.83 6.85 0.05
C GLY A 97 -5.95 5.50 -0.68
N PHE A 98 -5.51 4.40 -0.06
CA PHE A 98 -5.53 3.06 -0.66
C PHE A 98 -6.52 2.13 0.03
N LYS A 99 -7.37 1.47 -0.74
CA LYS A 99 -8.24 0.38 -0.26
C LYS A 99 -7.63 -0.98 -0.59
N VAL A 100 -7.80 -1.95 0.29
CA VAL A 100 -7.42 -3.34 0.03
C VAL A 100 -8.66 -4.15 -0.34
N GLY A 101 -8.74 -4.64 -1.57
CA GLY A 101 -9.83 -5.46 -2.06
C GLY A 101 -9.70 -6.91 -1.59
N GLY A 102 -10.79 -7.47 -1.05
CA GLY A 102 -10.89 -8.88 -0.64
C GLY A 102 -11.76 -9.11 0.60
N LYS A 103 -11.73 -8.16 1.55
CA LYS A 103 -12.63 -7.93 2.70
C LYS A 103 -12.45 -6.45 3.05
N ASP A 104 -13.47 -5.76 3.58
CA ASP A 104 -13.54 -4.30 3.82
C ASP A 104 -12.44 -3.75 4.78
N GLN A 105 -11.18 -3.84 4.37
CA GLN A 105 -9.99 -3.34 5.05
C GLN A 105 -9.56 -2.06 4.32
N ARG A 106 -9.60 -0.95 5.05
CA ARG A 106 -9.26 0.38 4.55
C ARG A 106 -7.99 0.87 5.23
N ALA A 107 -7.14 1.51 4.45
CA ALA A 107 -5.98 2.22 4.95
C ALA A 107 -6.07 3.68 4.48
N ARG A 108 -6.04 4.64 5.40
CA ARG A 108 -5.85 6.04 5.07
C ARG A 108 -4.37 6.26 4.84
N ALA A 109 -3.91 5.86 3.66
CA ALA A 109 -2.64 6.32 3.16
C ALA A 109 -2.74 7.82 2.86
N LYS A 110 -1.87 8.60 3.47
CA LYS A 110 -1.70 10.02 3.15
C LYS A 110 -0.52 10.19 2.21
N CYS A 111 -0.69 11.06 1.23
CA CYS A 111 0.47 11.62 0.53
C CYS A 111 1.11 12.66 1.48
N PRO A 112 2.44 12.65 1.67
CA PRO A 112 3.12 13.69 2.44
C PRO A 112 2.78 15.08 1.89
N GLU A 113 2.73 16.07 2.77
CA GLU A 113 2.62 17.48 2.38
C GLU A 113 3.83 17.84 1.49
N GLY A 114 3.57 18.04 0.19
CA GLY A 114 4.62 18.20 -0.83
C GLY A 114 4.47 17.25 -2.03
N GLY A 115 3.62 16.23 -1.91
CA GLY A 115 3.28 15.33 -3.02
C GLY A 115 4.30 14.20 -3.24
N CYS A 116 3.80 13.03 -3.65
CA CYS A 116 4.63 11.92 -4.11
C CYS A 116 5.01 12.21 -5.58
N PRO A 117 6.30 12.38 -5.94
CA PRO A 117 6.72 12.77 -7.28
C PRO A 117 6.70 11.57 -8.23
N LEU A 118 5.53 10.93 -8.36
CA LEU A 118 5.11 10.14 -9.52
C LEU A 118 3.60 10.38 -9.69
N ALA A 119 3.32 11.59 -10.20
CA ALA A 119 2.05 12.09 -10.76
C ALA A 119 0.79 12.06 -9.89
N TRP A 120 0.75 12.87 -8.82
CA TRP A 120 -0.51 13.48 -8.36
C TRP A 120 -0.77 14.77 -9.14
N GLN A 121 -1.62 14.72 -10.16
CA GLN A 121 -2.23 15.90 -10.75
C GLN A 121 -3.68 15.96 -10.31
N ARG A 122 -4.00 16.95 -9.48
CA ARG A 122 -5.38 17.38 -9.27
C ARG A 122 -5.82 18.09 -10.56
N GLY A 123 -6.68 17.46 -11.35
CA GLY A 123 -7.34 18.15 -12.46
C GLY A 123 -8.29 19.22 -11.90
N PRO A 124 -8.42 20.40 -12.53
CA PRO A 124 -9.41 21.39 -12.12
C PRO A 124 -10.80 20.92 -12.50
N GLY A 125 -11.79 21.02 -11.60
CA GLY A 125 -13.20 21.03 -12.00
C GLY A 125 -14.23 20.15 -11.29
N PHE A 126 -14.05 19.76 -10.02
CA PHE A 126 -15.19 19.21 -9.25
C PHE A 126 -15.29 19.89 -7.88
N LEU A 127 -16.27 20.79 -7.78
CA LEU A 127 -16.88 21.16 -6.50
C LEU A 127 -17.86 20.04 -6.12
N PRO A 128 -18.06 19.76 -4.81
CA PRO A 128 -19.12 18.85 -4.41
C PRO A 128 -20.44 19.56 -4.64
N ASP A 129 -21.30 18.93 -5.45
CA ASP A 129 -22.73 18.73 -5.22
C ASP A 129 -23.51 18.70 -6.53
N SER A 130 -24.39 17.71 -6.60
CA SER A 130 -25.64 17.67 -7.38
C SER A 130 -25.53 17.86 -8.91
N VAL A 131 -25.44 16.77 -9.68
CA VAL A 131 -26.50 16.17 -10.53
C VAL A 131 -26.08 14.75 -10.88
#